data_AF-A0A821NGQ5-F1
#
_entry.id   AF-A0A821NGQ5-F1
#
_cell.length_a   1.000
_cell.length_b   1.000
_cell.length_c   1.000
_cell.angle_alpha   90.00
_cell.angle_beta   90.00
_cell.angle_gamma   90.00
#
_symmetry.space_group_name_H-M   'P 1'
#
loop_
_entity.id
_entity.type
_entity.pdbx_description
1 polymer ?
#
loop_
_entity_poly.entity_id
_entity_poly.type
_entity_poly.pdbx_seq_one_letter_code
_entity_poly.pdbx_strand_id
1 'polypeptide(L)'
;MAKDALALIEHLNWHKCHIVGVSMGGMIGLELALLAPHRLLSLSLLATHAGGLAGRAPFVGIVHLLRALWIRDKHSQIQNALEMLYSQKTLSDPDKRQYFYDYHHQRVTNCIPPTLVGVLGQISAVQRHYIGYADLLKIRYSPFVTLVIVGTEDRLVRETNSYMLQRV
;
A
#
# COMPACT_ATOMS: atom_id res chain seq x y z
N MET A 1 0.36 0.29 14.10
CA MET A 1 -0.44 1.11 13.19
C MET A 1 -1.94 0.84 13.23
N ALA A 2 -2.45 -0.39 13.28
CA ALA A 2 -3.91 -0.60 13.42
C ALA A 2 -4.50 -0.01 14.72
N LYS A 3 -3.82 -0.23 15.85
CA LYS A 3 -4.17 0.41 17.13
C LYS A 3 -4.11 1.93 17.06
N ASP A 4 -3.10 2.46 16.37
CA ASP A 4 -2.93 3.91 16.19
C ASP A 4 -4.06 4.51 15.34
N ALA A 5 -4.48 3.80 14.29
CA ALA A 5 -5.64 4.18 13.48
C ALA A 5 -6.94 4.16 14.30
N LEU A 6 -7.14 3.13 15.13
CA LEU A 6 -8.29 3.07 16.04
C LEU A 6 -8.28 4.24 17.04
N ALA A 7 -7.13 4.50 17.67
CA ALA A 7 -6.97 5.62 18.59
C ALA A 7 -7.26 6.97 17.92
N LEU A 8 -6.87 7.14 16.65
CA LEU A 8 -7.20 8.34 15.89
C LEU A 8 -8.71 8.45 15.60
N ILE A 9 -9.36 7.35 15.22
CA ILE A 9 -10.82 7.30 15.02
C ILE A 9 -11.55 7.70 16.30
N GLU A 10 -11.08 7.22 17.46
CA GLU A 10 -11.63 7.57 18.76
C GLU A 10 -11.37 9.04 19.12
N HIS A 11 -10.15 9.52 18.92
CA HIS A 11 -9.77 10.91 19.17
C HIS A 11 -10.61 11.90 18.34
N LEU A 12 -10.91 11.55 17.09
CA LEU A 12 -11.76 12.34 16.20
C LEU A 12 -13.27 12.20 16.50
N ASN A 13 -13.64 11.39 17.50
CA ASN A 13 -15.03 11.05 17.85
C ASN A 13 -15.83 10.46 16.68
N TRP A 14 -15.17 9.72 15.78
CA TRP A 14 -15.85 9.05 14.68
C TRP A 14 -16.43 7.72 15.12
N HIS A 15 -17.75 7.59 15.06
CA HIS A 15 -18.44 6.35 15.42
C HIS A 15 -18.12 5.20 14.46
N LYS A 16 -18.22 5.44 13.15
CA LYS A 16 -17.79 4.53 12.09
C LYS A 16 -17.17 5.29 10.92
N CYS A 17 -16.33 4.65 10.12
CA CYS A 17 -15.70 5.27 8.96
C CYS A 17 -15.44 4.27 7.82
N HIS A 18 -15.25 4.80 6.61
CA HIS A 18 -14.74 4.02 5.48
C HIS A 18 -13.22 3.97 5.55
N ILE A 19 -12.63 2.78 5.42
CA ILE A 19 -11.19 2.60 5.42
C ILE A 19 -10.73 2.33 3.99
N VAL A 20 -9.82 3.16 3.49
CA VAL A 20 -9.17 2.97 2.19
C VAL A 20 -7.68 2.81 2.44
N GLY A 21 -7.14 1.63 2.16
CA GLY A 21 -5.75 1.30 2.39
C GLY A 21 -5.03 0.94 1.09
N VAL A 22 -3.98 1.69 0.76
CA VAL A 22 -3.11 1.42 -0.39
C VAL A 22 -1.83 0.73 0.09
N SER A 23 -1.41 -0.36 -0.55
CA SER A 23 -0.17 -1.07 -0.21
C SER A 23 -0.10 -1.44 1.27
N MET A 24 0.95 -1.05 1.99
CA MET A 24 1.05 -1.25 3.45
C MET A 24 -0.15 -0.68 4.21
N GLY A 25 -0.80 0.38 3.72
CA GLY A 25 -2.04 0.90 4.29
C GLY A 25 -3.19 -0.10 4.26
N GLY A 26 -3.25 -0.96 3.23
CA GLY A 26 -4.21 -2.06 3.16
C GLY A 26 -3.94 -3.16 4.19
N MET A 27 -2.67 -3.43 4.49
CA MET A 27 -2.27 -4.37 5.57
C MET A 27 -2.73 -3.86 6.93
N ILE A 28 -2.53 -2.55 7.17
CA ILE A 28 -3.03 -1.88 8.38
C ILE A 28 -4.56 -1.92 8.43
N GLY A 29 -5.23 -1.75 7.27
CA GLY A 29 -6.68 -1.86 7.15
C GLY A 29 -7.22 -3.25 7.49
N LEU A 30 -6.55 -4.32 7.04
CA LEU A 30 -6.89 -5.71 7.40
C LEU A 30 -6.78 -5.94 8.92
N GLU A 31 -5.68 -5.49 9.52
CA GLU A 31 -5.47 -5.58 10.97
C GLU A 31 -6.52 -4.77 11.74
N LEU A 32 -6.88 -3.57 11.27
CA LEU A 32 -7.92 -2.75 11.87
C LEU A 32 -9.31 -3.41 11.75
N ALA A 33 -9.60 -4.03 10.62
CA ALA A 33 -10.84 -4.76 10.40
C ALA A 33 -10.99 -5.96 11.36
N LEU A 34 -9.89 -6.64 11.68
CA LEU A 34 -9.90 -7.71 12.69
C LEU A 34 -10.00 -7.18 14.11
N LEU A 35 -9.32 -6.06 14.39
CA LEU A 35 -9.27 -5.45 15.72
C LEU A 35 -10.62 -4.81 16.12
N ALA A 36 -11.27 -4.11 15.19
CA ALA A 36 -12.45 -3.29 15.48
C ALA A 36 -13.45 -3.27 14.32
N PRO A 37 -14.00 -4.43 13.89
CA PRO A 37 -14.88 -4.53 12.72
C PRO A 37 -16.13 -3.64 12.82
N HIS A 38 -16.62 -3.41 14.03
CA HIS A 38 -17.79 -2.58 14.30
C HIS A 38 -17.56 -1.08 14.02
N ARG A 39 -16.30 -0.64 13.86
CA ARG A 39 -15.93 0.75 13.51
C ARG A 39 -15.87 1.00 12.01
N LEU A 40 -15.99 -0.03 11.18
CA LEU A 40 -15.89 0.07 9.72
C LEU A 40 -17.28 0.15 9.07
N LEU A 41 -17.41 1.05 8.09
CA LEU A 41 -18.54 1.09 7.14
C LEU A 41 -18.21 0.31 5.86
N SER A 42 -16.96 0.39 5.40
CA SER A 42 -16.41 -0.43 4.32
C SER A 42 -14.89 -0.51 4.44
N LEU A 43 -14.31 -1.51 3.76
CA LEU A 43 -12.88 -1.69 3.62
C LEU A 43 -12.51 -1.70 2.13
N SER A 44 -11.66 -0.78 1.69
CA SER A 44 -11.12 -0.77 0.31
C SER A 44 -9.62 -1.09 0.34
N LEU A 45 -9.26 -2.20 -0.28
CA LEU A 45 -7.91 -2.75 -0.35
C LEU A 45 -7.32 -2.49 -1.73
N LEU A 46 -6.42 -1.52 -1.83
CA LEU A 46 -5.82 -1.08 -3.08
C LEU A 46 -4.36 -1.54 -3.15
N ALA A 47 -3.97 -2.27 -4.20
CA ALA A 47 -2.58 -2.66 -4.46
C ALA A 47 -1.88 -3.21 -3.19
N THR A 48 -2.49 -4.19 -2.52
CA THR A 48 -2.05 -4.72 -1.22
C THR A 48 -2.10 -6.25 -1.18
N HIS A 49 -1.62 -6.86 -0.10
CA HIS A 49 -1.59 -8.30 0.10
C HIS A 49 -1.82 -8.69 1.57
N ALA A 50 -2.33 -9.89 1.79
CA ALA A 50 -2.48 -10.46 3.14
C ALA A 50 -1.15 -10.98 3.73
N GLY A 51 -0.04 -10.93 2.98
CA GLY A 51 1.28 -11.35 3.45
C GLY A 51 1.66 -12.78 3.08
N GLY A 52 2.64 -13.34 3.80
CA GLY A 52 3.19 -14.67 3.51
C GLY A 52 3.95 -14.74 2.18
N LEU A 53 4.08 -15.94 1.60
CA LEU A 53 4.82 -16.13 0.34
C LEU A 53 4.26 -15.31 -0.83
N ALA A 54 2.95 -15.06 -0.83
CA ALA A 54 2.27 -14.27 -1.86
C ALA A 54 2.61 -12.76 -1.76
N GLY A 55 2.98 -12.28 -0.57
CA GLY A 55 3.39 -10.89 -0.32
C GLY A 55 4.79 -10.53 -0.84
N ARG A 56 5.50 -11.47 -1.47
CA ARG A 56 6.81 -11.17 -2.07
C ARG A 56 6.63 -10.32 -3.34
N ALA A 57 7.24 -9.14 -3.31
CA ALA A 57 7.26 -8.24 -4.46
C ALA A 57 7.82 -8.93 -5.73
N PRO A 58 7.34 -8.56 -6.93
CA PRO A 58 7.98 -8.93 -8.19
C PRO A 58 9.46 -8.54 -8.21
N PHE A 59 10.28 -9.29 -8.96
CA PHE A 59 11.72 -9.01 -9.07
C PHE A 59 11.99 -7.58 -9.57
N VAL A 60 11.19 -7.10 -10.54
CA VAL A 60 11.27 -5.73 -11.05
C VAL A 60 11.06 -4.70 -9.94
N GLY A 61 10.08 -4.91 -9.05
CA GLY A 61 9.86 -4.06 -7.88
C GLY A 61 11.03 -4.06 -6.91
N ILE A 62 11.61 -5.24 -6.64
CA ILE A 62 12.80 -5.35 -5.79
C ILE A 62 13.96 -4.52 -6.37
N VAL A 63 14.19 -4.57 -7.68
CA VAL A 63 15.22 -3.76 -8.35
C VAL A 63 14.97 -2.26 -8.15
N HIS A 64 13.73 -1.79 -8.35
CA HIS A 64 13.39 -0.38 -8.13
C HIS A 64 13.55 0.06 -6.68
N LEU A 65 13.20 -0.79 -5.72
CA LEU A 65 13.38 -0.53 -4.28
C LEU A 65 14.87 -0.42 -3.92
N LEU A 66 15.71 -1.35 -4.42
CA LEU A 66 17.16 -1.30 -4.19
C LEU A 66 17.79 -0.04 -4.83
N ARG A 67 17.38 0.31 -6.05
CA ARG A 67 17.81 1.56 -6.71
C ARG A 67 17.46 2.78 -5.87
N ALA A 68 16.24 2.84 -5.31
CA ALA A 68 15.79 3.97 -4.50
C ALA A 68 16.66 4.21 -3.25
N LEU A 69 17.33 3.19 -2.72
CA LEU A 69 18.25 3.33 -1.59
C LEU A 69 19.59 3.97 -1.98
N TRP A 70 19.97 3.92 -3.26
CA TRP A 70 21.30 4.32 -3.75
C TRP A 70 21.28 5.59 -4.60
N ILE A 71 20.18 5.87 -5.32
CA ILE A 71 20.08 7.05 -6.17
C ILE A 71 20.14 8.33 -5.32
N ARG A 72 21.09 9.22 -5.64
CA ARG A 72 21.28 10.49 -4.93
C ARG A 72 20.77 11.71 -5.70
N ASP A 73 20.65 11.63 -7.02
CA ASP A 73 20.16 12.72 -7.84
C ASP A 73 18.61 12.73 -7.92
N LYS A 74 18.02 13.93 -7.83
CA LYS A 74 16.57 14.09 -7.79
C LYS A 74 15.89 13.57 -9.05
N HIS A 75 16.47 13.83 -10.22
CA HIS A 75 15.88 13.44 -11.49
C HIS A 75 15.73 11.92 -11.59
N SER A 76 16.79 11.15 -11.31
CA SER A 76 16.74 9.70 -11.35
C SER A 76 15.87 9.12 -10.24
N GLN A 77 15.78 9.77 -9.07
CA GLN A 77 14.82 9.36 -8.03
C GLN A 77 13.38 9.46 -8.56
N ILE A 78 13.07 10.57 -9.24
CA ILE A 78 11.76 10.78 -9.85
C ILE A 78 11.51 9.78 -10.98
N GLN A 79 12.46 9.58 -11.90
CA GLN A 79 12.30 8.58 -12.98
C GLN A 79 12.10 7.17 -12.42
N ASN A 80 12.88 6.77 -11.41
CA ASN A 80 12.70 5.48 -10.75
C ASN A 80 11.33 5.36 -10.08
N ALA A 81 10.82 6.43 -9.45
CA ALA A 81 9.48 6.45 -8.88
C ALA A 81 8.39 6.34 -9.96
N LEU A 82 8.55 7.06 -11.08
CA LEU A 82 7.61 7.00 -12.20
C LEU A 82 7.51 5.59 -12.77
N GLU A 83 8.66 4.99 -13.10
CA GLU A 83 8.71 3.63 -13.63
C GLU A 83 8.18 2.61 -12.63
N MET A 84 8.41 2.80 -11.34
CA MET A 84 7.97 1.86 -10.31
C MET A 84 6.45 1.93 -10.05
N LEU A 85 5.86 3.13 -10.06
CA LEU A 85 4.51 3.38 -9.55
C LEU A 85 3.43 3.48 -10.63
N TYR A 86 3.80 3.69 -11.89
CA TYR A 86 2.83 3.92 -12.98
C TYR A 86 2.99 2.92 -14.11
N SER A 87 1.85 2.60 -14.75
CA SER A 87 1.81 1.74 -15.93
C SER A 87 2.48 2.37 -17.14
N GLN A 88 2.90 1.54 -18.09
CA GLN A 88 3.47 2.05 -19.35
C GLN A 88 2.46 2.87 -20.13
N LYS A 89 1.18 2.46 -20.11
CA LYS A 89 0.08 3.23 -20.72
C LYS A 89 0.01 4.65 -20.15
N THR A 90 0.17 4.81 -18.84
CA THR A 90 0.14 6.13 -18.19
C THR A 90 1.36 6.96 -18.58
N LEU A 91 2.55 6.36 -18.60
CA LEU A 91 3.80 7.05 -18.88
C LEU A 91 4.04 7.34 -20.38
N SER A 92 3.31 6.65 -21.27
CA SER A 92 3.33 6.91 -22.72
C SER A 92 2.60 8.18 -23.13
N ASP A 93 1.72 8.68 -22.26
CA ASP A 93 1.00 9.95 -22.41
C ASP A 93 1.91 11.10 -21.90
N PRO A 94 2.37 12.02 -22.78
CA PRO A 94 3.29 13.08 -22.39
C PRO A 94 2.75 14.00 -21.29
N ASP A 95 1.46 14.31 -21.33
CA ASP A 95 0.83 15.23 -20.37
C ASP A 95 0.75 14.57 -19.00
N LYS A 96 0.33 13.30 -18.95
CA LYS A 96 0.30 12.53 -17.70
C LYS A 96 1.71 12.32 -17.14
N ARG A 97 2.68 11.99 -18.00
CA ARG A 97 4.07 11.81 -17.58
C ARG A 97 4.63 13.09 -16.97
N GLN A 98 4.41 14.23 -17.61
CA GLN A 98 4.85 15.52 -17.08
C GLN A 98 4.16 15.84 -15.75
N TYR A 99 2.85 15.64 -15.66
CA TYR A 99 2.09 15.84 -14.42
C TYR A 99 2.65 15.03 -13.25
N PHE A 100 2.88 13.72 -13.44
CA PHE A 100 3.42 12.87 -12.37
C PHE A 100 4.90 13.19 -12.06
N TYR A 101 5.68 13.60 -13.07
CA TYR A 101 7.04 14.07 -12.84
C TYR A 101 7.03 15.29 -11.91
N ASP A 102 6.18 16.28 -12.18
CA ASP A 102 6.07 17.50 -11.37
C ASP A 102 5.56 17.20 -9.96
N TYR A 103 4.57 16.30 -9.84
CA TYR A 103 4.09 15.81 -8.55
C TYR A 103 5.22 15.19 -7.71
N HIS A 104 6.02 14.31 -8.30
CA HIS A 104 7.14 13.68 -7.60
C HIS A 104 8.29 14.67 -7.33
N HIS A 105 8.54 15.62 -8.24
CA HIS A 105 9.52 16.68 -8.04
C HIS A 105 9.19 17.53 -6.81
N GLN A 106 7.91 17.93 -6.66
CA GLN A 106 7.44 18.65 -5.48
C GLN A 106 7.65 17.83 -4.20
N ARG A 107 7.33 16.53 -4.21
CA ARG A 107 7.50 15.67 -3.03
C ARG A 107 8.96 15.45 -2.66
N VAL A 108 9.83 15.16 -3.62
CA VAL A 108 11.27 14.95 -3.37
C VAL A 108 11.93 16.25 -2.86
N THR A 109 11.43 17.41 -3.28
CA THR A 109 11.99 18.70 -2.87
C THR A 109 11.44 19.21 -1.54
N ASN A 110 10.17 18.96 -1.25
CA ASN A 110 9.47 19.59 -0.11
C ASN A 110 9.24 18.64 1.08
N CYS A 111 9.45 17.33 0.93
CA CYS A 111 9.28 16.38 2.03
C CYS A 111 10.62 16.11 2.74
N ILE A 112 10.55 15.94 4.06
CA ILE A 112 11.68 15.43 4.85
C ILE A 112 11.90 13.97 4.46
N PRO A 113 13.11 13.59 4.00
CA PRO A 113 13.38 12.20 3.65
C PRO A 113 13.28 11.31 4.90
N PRO A 114 12.74 10.08 4.76
CA PRO A 114 12.68 9.16 5.88
C PRO A 114 14.09 8.78 6.34
N THR A 115 14.25 8.54 7.64
CA THR A 115 15.51 8.01 8.17
C THR A 115 15.74 6.58 7.68
N LEU A 116 17.00 6.15 7.57
CA LEU A 116 17.33 4.78 7.17
C LEU A 116 16.69 3.74 8.10
N VAL A 117 16.66 4.02 9.40
CA VAL A 117 15.99 3.17 10.39
C VAL A 117 14.48 3.08 10.12
N GLY A 118 13.84 4.20 9.75
CA GLY A 118 12.44 4.23 9.37
C GLY A 118 12.17 3.39 8.10
N VAL A 119 13.03 3.50 7.10
CA VAL A 119 12.93 2.71 5.85
C VAL A 119 13.06 1.22 6.14
N LEU A 120 14.09 0.80 6.89
CA LEU A 120 14.29 -0.60 7.25
C LEU A 120 13.15 -1.15 8.12
N GLY A 121 12.61 -0.33 9.02
CA GLY A 121 11.43 -0.68 9.82
C GLY A 121 10.19 -0.96 8.96
N GLN A 122 9.92 -0.13 7.95
CA GLN A 122 8.81 -0.36 7.01
C GLN A 122 9.01 -1.62 6.18
N ILE A 123 10.23 -1.87 5.68
CA ILE A 123 10.54 -3.10 4.93
C ILE A 123 10.29 -4.33 5.82
N SER A 124 10.77 -4.30 7.06
CA SER A 124 10.54 -5.37 8.04
C SER A 124 9.06 -5.58 8.33
N ALA A 125 8.30 -4.51 8.53
CA ALA A 125 6.86 -4.58 8.77
C ALA A 125 6.11 -5.24 7.62
N VAL A 126 6.38 -4.84 6.37
CA VAL A 126 5.77 -5.43 5.18
C VAL A 126 6.13 -6.90 5.04
N GLN A 127 7.41 -7.26 5.23
CA GLN A 127 7.88 -8.65 5.10
C GLN A 127 7.32 -9.58 6.18
N ARG A 128 7.08 -9.07 7.39
CA ARG A 128 6.57 -9.85 8.54
C ARG A 128 5.06 -9.87 8.64
N HIS A 129 4.35 -9.03 7.89
CA HIS A 129 2.89 -9.00 7.90
C HIS A 129 2.34 -10.32 7.35
N TYR A 130 1.33 -10.86 8.04
CA TYR A 130 0.63 -12.07 7.65
C TYR A 130 -0.75 -12.12 8.29
N ILE A 131 -1.78 -12.22 7.45
CA ILE A 131 -3.16 -12.53 7.83
C ILE A 131 -3.51 -13.90 7.22
N GLY A 132 -3.79 -14.86 8.09
CA GLY A 132 -4.13 -16.21 7.67
C GLY A 132 -5.53 -16.32 7.08
N TYR A 133 -5.80 -17.44 6.40
CA TYR A 133 -7.09 -17.69 5.76
C TYR A 133 -8.28 -17.61 6.74
N ALA A 134 -8.13 -18.12 7.97
CA ALA A 134 -9.17 -18.07 8.99
C ALA A 134 -9.53 -16.62 9.38
N ASP A 135 -8.54 -15.72 9.42
CA ASP A 135 -8.77 -14.31 9.73
C ASP A 135 -9.37 -13.56 8.53
N LEU A 136 -8.96 -13.89 7.30
CA LEU A 136 -9.64 -13.35 6.11
C LEU A 136 -11.14 -13.71 6.10
N LEU A 137 -11.51 -14.92 6.54
CA LEU A 137 -12.93 -15.29 6.68
C LEU A 137 -13.66 -14.44 7.74
N LYS A 138 -13.00 -14.05 8.83
CA LYS A 138 -13.62 -13.15 9.82
C LYS A 138 -13.94 -11.80 9.20
N ILE A 139 -13.06 -11.28 8.34
CA ILE A 139 -13.29 -10.04 7.60
C ILE A 139 -14.44 -10.23 6.60
N ARG A 140 -14.47 -11.35 5.85
CA ARG A 140 -15.54 -11.70 4.90
C ARG A 140 -16.94 -11.66 5.52
N TYR A 141 -17.05 -12.18 6.74
CA TYR A 141 -18.33 -12.27 7.45
C TYR A 141 -18.57 -11.10 8.42
N SER A 142 -17.76 -10.04 8.33
CA SER A 142 -17.97 -8.81 9.10
C SER A 142 -19.13 -7.98 8.54
N PRO A 143 -19.73 -7.07 9.34
CA PRO A 143 -20.91 -6.30 8.95
C PRO A 143 -20.60 -5.11 8.03
N PHE A 144 -19.61 -5.24 7.14
CA PHE A 144 -19.22 -4.23 6.16
C PHE A 144 -18.80 -4.88 4.84
N VAL A 145 -18.79 -4.09 3.78
CA VAL A 145 -18.38 -4.56 2.44
C VAL A 145 -16.89 -4.32 2.22
N THR A 146 -16.23 -5.31 1.62
CA THR A 146 -14.84 -5.18 1.17
C THR A 146 -14.76 -4.99 -0.35
N LEU A 147 -14.01 -3.99 -0.79
CA LEU A 147 -13.64 -3.77 -2.18
C LEU A 147 -12.14 -4.05 -2.37
N VAL A 148 -11.78 -4.86 -3.36
CA VAL A 148 -10.39 -5.13 -3.73
C VAL A 148 -10.09 -4.52 -5.09
N ILE A 149 -9.07 -3.67 -5.18
CA ILE A 149 -8.61 -3.04 -6.41
C ILE A 149 -7.14 -3.37 -6.62
N VAL A 150 -6.81 -3.83 -7.82
CA VAL A 150 -5.47 -4.29 -8.18
C VAL A 150 -5.02 -3.66 -9.50
N GLY A 151 -3.73 -3.37 -9.61
CA GLY A 151 -3.11 -2.97 -10.86
C GLY A 151 -2.53 -4.19 -11.58
N THR A 152 -2.93 -4.42 -12.83
CA THR A 152 -2.40 -5.51 -13.67
C THR A 152 -0.94 -5.29 -14.06
N GLU A 153 -0.47 -4.04 -14.06
CA GLU A 153 0.93 -3.64 -14.31
C GLU A 153 1.68 -3.27 -13.01
N ASP A 154 1.16 -3.62 -11.84
CA ASP A 154 1.78 -3.29 -10.55
C ASP A 154 3.13 -4.03 -10.40
N ARG A 155 4.19 -3.24 -10.17
CA ARG A 155 5.56 -3.75 -10.05
C ARG A 155 5.94 -4.11 -8.61
N LEU A 156 5.16 -3.72 -7.62
CA LEU A 156 5.42 -3.92 -6.19
C LEU A 156 4.53 -5.00 -5.58
N VAL A 157 3.26 -5.09 -5.99
CA VAL A 157 2.31 -6.08 -5.49
C VAL A 157 1.80 -6.93 -6.64
N ARG A 158 1.99 -8.24 -6.54
CA ARG A 158 1.51 -9.18 -7.56
C ARG A 158 0.00 -9.19 -7.62
N GLU A 159 -0.54 -9.16 -8.83
CA GLU A 159 -1.98 -9.29 -9.08
C GLU A 159 -2.59 -10.52 -8.40
N THR A 160 -1.85 -11.63 -8.34
CA THR A 160 -2.29 -12.88 -7.73
C THR A 160 -2.65 -12.77 -6.24
N ASN A 161 -2.21 -11.71 -5.55
CA ASN A 161 -2.66 -11.42 -4.19
C ASN A 161 -4.15 -11.07 -4.12
N SER A 162 -4.71 -10.49 -5.19
CA SER A 162 -6.14 -10.18 -5.24
C SER A 162 -7.01 -11.44 -5.17
N TYR A 163 -6.58 -12.58 -5.70
CA TYR A 163 -7.32 -13.85 -5.58
C TYR A 163 -7.39 -14.38 -4.14
N MET A 164 -6.35 -14.11 -3.34
CA MET A 164 -6.38 -14.39 -1.91
C MET A 164 -7.28 -13.39 -1.17
N LEU A 165 -7.23 -12.11 -1.53
CA LEU A 165 -8.05 -11.07 -0.93
C LEU A 165 -9.53 -11.12 -1.38
N GLN A 166 -9.88 -11.74 -2.50
CA GLN A 166 -11.28 -11.97 -2.88
C GLN A 166 -12.03 -12.86 -1.86
N ARG A 167 -11.28 -13.47 -0.92
CA ARG A 167 -11.82 -14.28 0.16
C ARG A 167 -12.33 -13.43 1.34
N VAL A 168 -11.99 -12.13 1.43
CA VAL A 168 -12.58 -11.19 2.41
C VAL A 168 -13.91 -10.60 1.93
#